data_AF-A0A2H0D3B9-F1
#
_entry.id   AF-A0A2H0D3B9-F1
#
_cell.length_a   1.000
_cell.length_b   1.000
_cell.length_c   1.000
_cell.angle_alpha   90.00
_cell.angle_beta   90.00
_cell.angle_gamma   90.00
#
_symmetry.space_group_name_H-M   'P 1'
#
loop_
_entity.id
_entity.type
_entity.pdbx_description
1 polymer ?
#
loop_
_entity_poly.entity_id
_entity_poly.type
_entity_poly.pdbx_seq_one_letter_code
_entity_poly.pdbx_strand_id
1 'polypeptide(L)'
;MIHLSKAFVFLSIFSHLLLSQTTVKVIFYGNKAISEKTLSAETSSIGMKFPADSVLTRVSEKLHQIYNDAGYHHLGLDSIVSFQDEDTSSQGMKIFIAEGEPTNIHRILLSGIDSVDDNGILREAEYLAETIFSKQAIESFIELIFNKLDDKGFPFAKIKIESISFFSDSSSQKYFADIYLSVNKDKEGKIDRFEIVGNKKTKDYVILRELGIQYQEKYSQKKINEIPKRLNRLRFFEPVAEPLFYFSQKEEGILQIDVKEKETNNFDGIIGYLPGDTKTGSGYFSGLVNVSLRNLFGTGRAAAFRWQKIDRLSQELELKYFEPWIFEFPFHLNFGLFQKKQDSSFVQRTYSFALDYTASSDITVSGTFDYEKVIPSLNDYGFISVFDATSISTGLTLRYDSRDDPYSPTEGIYFANAYVYTRKNINGPVRLVTSSTETKVIHQKIVADFNIYYEPFKRQVLALGMHAKELQGPQIEISDMFLLGGTNSLRGYRENQFLASRIAWVNFEYRFLLTRRTFAFSFFDAGYFLQRENHELNILKSSGTKIGYGIGLHIETGLGILNVNFAFAKGDSFSEGKIHFGIINEF
;
A
#
# COMPACT_ATOMS: atom_id res chain seq x y z
N MET A 1 -0.09 32.92 -63.07
CA MET A 1 0.65 33.41 -61.90
C MET A 1 0.93 32.22 -60.97
N ILE A 2 2.09 31.57 -61.19
CA ILE A 2 2.96 30.85 -60.23
C ILE A 2 2.42 29.51 -59.64
N HIS A 3 3.11 28.35 -59.64
CA HIS A 3 4.24 27.74 -60.37
C HIS A 3 4.38 26.28 -59.83
N LEU A 4 4.71 25.31 -60.69
CA LEU A 4 5.34 23.98 -60.41
C LEU A 4 4.63 23.00 -59.44
N SER A 5 4.63 21.67 -59.60
CA SER A 5 5.39 20.75 -60.45
C SER A 5 4.69 19.38 -60.52
N LYS A 6 5.08 18.60 -61.54
CA LYS A 6 4.64 17.27 -61.95
C LYS A 6 4.77 16.20 -60.85
N ALA A 7 3.84 15.24 -60.81
CA ALA A 7 4.15 13.81 -60.74
C ALA A 7 2.91 12.94 -61.04
N PHE A 8 2.84 12.45 -62.28
CA PHE A 8 2.15 11.22 -62.65
C PHE A 8 2.96 10.05 -62.08
N VAL A 9 2.31 9.01 -61.52
CA VAL A 9 2.65 7.57 -61.65
C VAL A 9 1.92 6.73 -60.59
N PHE A 10 1.18 5.75 -61.12
CA PHE A 10 0.84 4.42 -60.57
C PHE A 10 -0.07 4.27 -59.34
N LEU A 11 -1.31 3.93 -59.68
CA LEU A 11 -2.23 3.08 -58.94
C LEU A 11 -1.74 1.62 -59.05
N SER A 12 -0.96 1.14 -58.10
CA SER A 12 -0.58 -0.28 -57.88
C SER A 12 0.35 -0.33 -56.67
N ILE A 13 0.36 -1.45 -55.93
CA ILE A 13 1.10 -1.70 -54.68
C ILE A 13 0.29 -1.33 -53.41
N PHE A 14 -0.88 -1.96 -53.27
CA PHE A 14 -1.34 -2.44 -51.96
C PHE A 14 -1.32 -3.97 -52.00
N SER A 15 -0.13 -4.51 -52.19
CA SER A 15 0.20 -5.90 -51.92
C SER A 15 1.49 -5.88 -51.12
N HIS A 16 1.41 -5.39 -49.88
CA HIS A 16 2.41 -5.81 -48.92
C HIS A 16 2.33 -7.32 -48.86
N LEU A 17 3.45 -7.95 -49.23
CA LEU A 17 3.74 -9.34 -48.95
C LEU A 17 3.44 -9.58 -47.47
N LEU A 18 2.23 -10.10 -47.19
CA LEU A 18 2.09 -11.15 -46.21
C LEU A 18 2.89 -12.32 -46.77
N LEU A 19 4.21 -12.30 -46.54
CA LEU A 19 4.95 -13.55 -46.41
C LEU A 19 4.18 -14.30 -45.34
N SER A 20 3.38 -15.29 -45.74
CA SER A 20 2.83 -16.25 -44.80
C SER A 20 4.04 -16.78 -44.03
N GLN A 21 4.16 -16.42 -42.75
CA GLN A 21 5.02 -17.19 -41.87
C GLN A 21 4.44 -18.60 -41.91
N THR A 22 5.10 -19.51 -42.62
CA THR A 22 4.78 -20.92 -42.58
C THR A 22 4.95 -21.34 -41.12
N THR A 23 3.84 -21.41 -40.39
CA THR A 23 3.84 -21.88 -39.01
C THR A 23 4.23 -23.34 -39.04
N VAL A 24 5.44 -23.63 -38.57
CA VAL A 24 5.92 -24.99 -38.50
C VAL A 24 5.27 -25.66 -37.30
N LYS A 25 4.62 -26.79 -37.54
CA LYS A 25 4.00 -27.59 -36.48
C LYS A 25 4.94 -28.71 -36.05
N VAL A 26 5.40 -28.68 -34.80
CA VAL A 26 6.14 -29.80 -34.19
C VAL A 26 5.17 -30.61 -33.33
N ILE A 27 5.18 -31.93 -33.50
CA ILE A 27 4.34 -32.87 -32.76
C ILE A 27 5.25 -33.86 -32.04
N PHE A 28 5.02 -34.05 -30.75
CA PHE A 28 5.82 -34.93 -29.91
C PHE A 28 5.05 -36.22 -29.61
N TYR A 29 5.75 -37.35 -29.65
CA TYR A 29 5.23 -38.65 -29.26
C TYR A 29 6.16 -39.28 -28.23
N GLY A 30 5.58 -39.97 -27.24
CA GLY A 30 6.35 -40.68 -26.20
C GLY A 30 6.74 -39.83 -24.99
N ASN A 31 6.48 -38.51 -25.01
CA ASN A 31 6.66 -37.65 -23.85
C ASN A 31 5.61 -37.93 -22.77
N LYS A 32 6.06 -38.19 -21.53
CA LYS A 32 5.22 -38.47 -20.36
C LYS A 32 5.59 -37.54 -19.20
N ALA A 33 6.87 -37.32 -18.98
CA ALA A 33 7.39 -36.48 -17.90
C ALA A 33 7.18 -34.98 -18.17
N ILE A 34 7.31 -34.56 -19.43
CA ILE A 34 7.19 -33.15 -19.83
C ILE A 34 5.99 -32.98 -20.75
N SER A 35 5.15 -31.99 -20.44
CA SER A 35 3.94 -31.72 -21.21
C SER A 35 4.26 -31.27 -22.64
N GLU A 36 3.46 -31.72 -23.61
CA GLU A 36 3.60 -31.34 -25.02
C GLU A 36 3.53 -29.82 -25.22
N LYS A 37 2.72 -29.13 -24.40
CA LYS A 37 2.60 -27.67 -24.42
C LYS A 37 3.92 -26.99 -24.08
N THR A 38 4.65 -27.50 -23.07
CA THR A 38 5.97 -26.99 -22.67
C THR A 38 7.00 -27.22 -23.76
N LEU A 39 7.07 -28.45 -24.30
CA LEU A 39 7.99 -28.80 -25.39
C LEU A 39 7.73 -27.96 -26.64
N SER A 40 6.46 -27.74 -26.98
CA SER A 40 6.07 -26.90 -28.12
C SER A 40 6.46 -25.45 -27.91
N ALA A 41 6.22 -24.88 -26.72
CA ALA A 41 6.57 -23.49 -26.41
C ALA A 41 8.09 -23.24 -26.49
N GLU A 42 8.89 -24.13 -25.90
CA GLU A 42 10.35 -24.01 -25.88
C GLU A 42 10.97 -24.18 -27.28
N THR A 43 10.46 -25.11 -28.08
CA THR A 43 10.96 -25.35 -29.44
C THR A 43 10.50 -24.29 -30.44
N SER A 44 9.36 -23.63 -30.21
CA SER A 44 8.86 -22.51 -31.02
C SER A 44 9.80 -21.29 -31.03
N SER A 45 10.64 -21.14 -30.00
CA SER A 45 11.63 -20.06 -29.90
C SER A 45 12.77 -20.16 -30.91
N ILE A 46 12.98 -21.36 -31.49
CA ILE A 46 13.97 -21.62 -32.52
C ILE A 46 13.34 -21.19 -33.84
N GLY A 47 13.55 -19.93 -34.26
CA GLY A 47 12.94 -19.39 -35.48
C GLY A 47 13.04 -20.35 -36.69
N MET A 48 11.91 -20.93 -37.08
CA MET A 48 11.88 -22.05 -38.03
C MET A 48 11.69 -21.54 -39.45
N LYS A 49 12.77 -21.52 -40.25
CA LYS A 49 12.69 -21.49 -41.72
C LYS A 49 13.13 -22.86 -42.24
N PHE A 50 12.22 -23.60 -42.86
CA PHE A 50 12.51 -24.89 -43.51
C PHE A 50 13.10 -24.67 -44.92
N PRO A 51 13.92 -25.58 -45.46
CA PRO A 51 14.56 -26.75 -44.85
C PRO A 51 16.07 -26.51 -44.63
N ALA A 52 16.59 -26.86 -43.46
CA ALA A 52 18.02 -27.01 -43.25
C ALA A 52 18.22 -28.02 -42.13
N ASP A 53 19.10 -29.00 -42.31
CA ASP A 53 19.49 -29.96 -41.27
C ASP A 53 19.89 -29.27 -39.95
N SER A 54 20.30 -28.01 -40.02
CA SER A 54 20.56 -27.14 -38.86
C SER A 54 19.36 -26.92 -37.93
N VAL A 55 18.12 -26.96 -38.42
CA VAL A 55 16.91 -26.84 -37.57
C VAL A 55 16.70 -28.12 -36.77
N LEU A 56 16.91 -29.29 -37.38
CA LEU A 56 16.82 -30.60 -36.72
C LEU A 56 17.84 -30.70 -35.59
N THR A 57 19.10 -30.35 -35.86
CA THR A 57 20.17 -30.36 -34.86
C THR A 57 19.84 -29.45 -33.68
N ARG A 58 19.37 -28.23 -33.93
CA ARG A 58 19.02 -27.26 -32.87
C ARG A 58 17.82 -27.71 -32.03
N VAL A 59 16.80 -28.29 -32.66
CA VAL A 59 15.64 -28.85 -31.93
C VAL A 59 16.07 -30.05 -31.10
N SER A 60 16.91 -30.94 -31.64
CA SER A 60 17.49 -32.07 -30.91
C SER A 60 18.31 -31.61 -29.70
N GLU A 61 19.23 -30.67 -29.89
CA GLU A 61 20.04 -30.07 -28.82
C GLU A 61 19.17 -29.44 -27.74
N LYS A 62 18.14 -28.69 -28.14
CA LYS A 62 17.21 -28.05 -27.20
C LYS A 62 16.38 -29.08 -26.43
N LEU A 63 15.95 -30.17 -27.06
CA LEU A 63 15.25 -31.26 -26.38
C LEU A 63 16.16 -31.97 -25.38
N HIS A 64 17.39 -32.31 -25.78
CA HIS A 64 18.38 -32.84 -24.85
C HIS A 64 18.63 -31.88 -23.69
N GLN A 65 18.72 -30.58 -23.94
CA GLN A 65 18.86 -29.57 -22.87
C GLN A 65 17.66 -29.58 -21.92
N ILE A 66 16.42 -29.53 -22.44
CA ILE A 66 15.19 -29.51 -21.61
C ILE A 66 15.10 -30.77 -20.74
N TYR A 67 15.33 -31.94 -21.33
CA TYR A 67 15.28 -33.21 -20.62
C TYR A 67 16.44 -33.38 -19.64
N ASN A 68 17.65 -32.96 -19.99
CA ASN A 68 18.79 -32.92 -19.07
C ASN A 68 18.52 -32.01 -17.87
N ASP A 69 17.99 -30.81 -18.10
CA ASP A 69 17.64 -29.86 -17.04
C ASP A 69 16.52 -30.39 -16.12
N ALA A 70 15.71 -31.34 -16.62
CA ALA A 70 14.67 -32.05 -15.89
C ALA A 70 15.10 -33.44 -15.34
N GLY A 71 16.39 -33.81 -15.45
CA GLY A 71 16.95 -35.04 -14.86
C GLY A 71 16.93 -36.28 -15.75
N TYR A 72 16.50 -36.16 -17.00
CA TYR A 72 16.46 -37.24 -17.98
C TYR A 72 17.70 -37.20 -18.86
N HIS A 73 18.84 -37.63 -18.30
CA HIS A 73 20.15 -37.60 -18.98
C HIS A 73 20.33 -38.66 -20.08
N HIS A 74 19.44 -39.65 -20.12
CA HIS A 74 19.48 -40.75 -21.07
C HIS A 74 18.36 -40.63 -22.11
N LEU A 75 18.02 -39.40 -22.51
CA LEU A 75 17.04 -39.14 -23.56
C LEU A 75 17.45 -39.81 -24.87
N GLY A 76 16.58 -40.68 -25.40
CA GLY A 76 16.66 -41.21 -26.75
C GLY A 76 15.71 -40.47 -27.69
N LEU A 77 16.18 -40.12 -28.89
CA LEU A 77 15.33 -39.66 -29.98
C LEU A 77 15.25 -40.79 -31.02
N ASP A 78 14.15 -41.53 -31.01
CA ASP A 78 13.98 -42.73 -31.83
C ASP A 78 13.89 -42.40 -33.33
N SER A 79 13.13 -41.34 -33.66
CA SER A 79 13.06 -40.81 -35.03
C SER A 79 12.53 -39.39 -35.06
N ILE A 80 13.01 -38.60 -36.04
CA ILE A 80 12.46 -37.30 -36.38
C ILE A 80 12.00 -37.36 -37.84
N VAL A 81 10.71 -37.17 -38.08
CA VAL A 81 10.11 -37.29 -39.41
C VAL A 81 9.53 -35.94 -39.81
N SER A 82 10.05 -35.34 -40.87
CA SER A 82 9.42 -34.17 -41.48
C SER A 82 8.15 -34.59 -42.23
N PHE A 83 7.10 -33.79 -42.13
CA PHE A 83 5.89 -33.96 -42.92
C PHE A 83 5.50 -32.64 -43.56
N GLN A 84 4.82 -32.75 -44.70
CA GLN A 84 4.19 -31.63 -45.37
C GLN A 84 2.72 -32.00 -45.52
N ASP A 85 1.85 -31.17 -44.97
CA ASP A 85 0.41 -31.35 -45.05
C ASP A 85 -0.08 -30.82 -46.41
N GLU A 86 -0.55 -31.73 -47.27
CA GLU A 86 -0.94 -31.45 -48.65
C GLU A 86 -2.15 -30.49 -48.73
N ASP A 87 -3.04 -30.50 -47.72
CA ASP A 87 -4.26 -29.68 -47.70
C ASP A 87 -4.02 -28.26 -47.19
N THR A 88 -3.05 -28.05 -46.29
CA THR A 88 -2.81 -26.77 -45.62
C THR A 88 -1.53 -26.06 -46.04
N SER A 89 -0.70 -26.66 -46.91
CA SER A 89 0.66 -26.18 -47.23
C SER A 89 1.55 -25.95 -46.00
N SER A 90 1.20 -26.56 -44.86
CA SER A 90 1.96 -26.44 -43.62
C SER A 90 3.05 -27.52 -43.58
N GLN A 91 4.25 -27.11 -43.19
CA GLN A 91 5.39 -28.02 -42.98
C GLN A 91 5.55 -28.26 -41.48
N GLY A 92 5.93 -29.47 -41.10
CA GLY A 92 6.04 -29.85 -39.70
C GLY A 92 7.01 -30.99 -39.46
N MET A 93 7.19 -31.34 -38.18
CA MET A 93 8.03 -32.45 -37.74
C MET A 93 7.31 -33.28 -36.69
N LYS A 94 7.44 -34.60 -36.77
CA LYS A 94 7.04 -35.55 -35.73
C LYS A 94 8.30 -36.06 -35.06
N ILE A 95 8.39 -35.90 -33.74
CA ILE A 95 9.54 -36.30 -32.94
C ILE A 95 9.08 -37.41 -32.00
N PHE A 96 9.70 -38.58 -32.11
CA PHE A 96 9.45 -39.72 -31.25
C PHE A 96 10.52 -39.76 -30.16
N ILE A 97 10.08 -39.59 -28.91
CA ILE A 97 10.93 -39.43 -27.74
C ILE A 97 10.86 -40.69 -26.89
N ALA A 98 12.01 -41.22 -26.54
CA ALA A 98 12.19 -42.19 -25.46
C ALA A 98 12.86 -41.47 -24.28
N GLU A 99 12.08 -41.09 -23.26
CA GLU A 99 12.55 -40.22 -22.17
C GLU A 99 13.68 -40.85 -21.33
N GLY A 100 13.75 -42.18 -21.29
CA GLY A 100 14.65 -42.92 -20.41
C GLY A 100 14.23 -42.88 -18.94
N GLU A 101 14.94 -43.62 -18.09
CA GLU A 101 14.73 -43.54 -16.64
C GLU A 101 15.30 -42.22 -16.09
N PRO A 102 14.61 -41.57 -15.14
CA PRO A 102 15.12 -40.35 -14.53
C PRO A 102 16.36 -40.61 -13.69
N THR A 103 17.22 -39.60 -13.61
CA THR A 103 18.36 -39.59 -12.69
C THR A 103 17.92 -38.99 -11.38
N ASN A 104 18.04 -39.74 -10.30
CA ASN A 104 17.70 -39.25 -8.96
C ASN A 104 18.94 -38.68 -8.26
N ILE A 105 18.76 -37.68 -7.42
CA ILE A 105 19.84 -37.17 -6.56
C ILE A 105 20.07 -38.23 -5.48
N HIS A 106 21.27 -38.78 -5.40
CA HIS A 106 21.61 -39.74 -4.34
C HIS A 106 22.02 -39.01 -3.07
N ARG A 107 22.89 -38.00 -3.19
CA ARG A 107 23.25 -37.10 -2.09
C ARG A 107 23.82 -35.78 -2.60
N ILE A 108 23.69 -34.76 -1.76
CA ILE A 108 24.34 -33.46 -1.94
C ILE A 108 25.38 -33.30 -0.84
N LEU A 109 26.65 -33.18 -1.24
CA LEU A 109 27.79 -33.04 -0.35
C LEU A 109 28.21 -31.58 -0.31
N LEU A 110 28.05 -30.95 0.86
CA LEU A 110 28.45 -29.57 1.11
C LEU A 110 29.82 -29.55 1.77
N SER A 111 30.71 -28.69 1.28
CA SER A 111 31.98 -28.36 1.94
C SER A 111 31.97 -26.91 2.39
N GLY A 112 32.46 -26.62 3.60
CA GLY A 112 32.49 -25.28 4.19
C GLY A 112 31.23 -24.84 4.96
N ILE A 113 30.24 -25.73 5.09
CA ILE A 113 29.07 -25.59 5.99
C ILE A 113 28.95 -26.87 6.81
N ASP A 114 28.91 -26.71 8.13
CA ASP A 114 28.76 -27.82 9.07
C ASP A 114 27.40 -27.74 9.79
N SER A 115 27.00 -28.80 10.50
CA SER A 115 25.71 -28.84 11.23
C SER A 115 25.56 -27.76 12.31
N VAL A 116 26.69 -27.25 12.81
CA VAL A 116 26.74 -26.12 13.74
C VAL A 116 26.34 -24.81 13.06
N ASP A 117 26.57 -24.70 11.74
CA ASP A 117 26.26 -23.51 10.97
C ASP A 117 24.77 -23.41 10.63
N ASP A 118 24.14 -24.46 10.08
CA ASP A 118 22.70 -24.49 9.78
C ASP A 118 22.14 -25.91 9.56
N ASN A 119 21.45 -26.46 10.56
CA ASN A 119 20.74 -27.74 10.41
C ASN A 119 19.64 -27.71 9.33
N GLY A 120 19.07 -26.56 9.01
CA GLY A 120 18.03 -26.45 8.00
C GLY A 120 18.58 -26.58 6.58
N ILE A 121 19.82 -26.18 6.31
CA ILE A 121 20.47 -26.38 5.00
C ILE A 121 20.70 -27.88 4.77
N LEU A 122 21.22 -28.58 5.79
CA LEU A 122 21.46 -30.02 5.71
C LEU A 122 20.16 -30.81 5.53
N ARG A 123 19.10 -30.44 6.24
CA ARG A 123 17.78 -31.08 6.09
C ARG A 123 17.18 -30.89 4.71
N GLU A 124 17.35 -29.72 4.10
CA GLU A 124 16.89 -29.48 2.73
C GLU A 124 17.72 -30.27 1.72
N ALA A 125 19.04 -30.39 1.94
CA ALA A 125 19.91 -31.25 1.14
C ALA A 125 19.50 -32.73 1.21
N GLU A 126 19.14 -33.22 2.40
CA GLU A 126 18.60 -34.57 2.63
C GLU A 126 17.22 -34.75 1.99
N TYR A 127 16.36 -33.73 2.00
CA TYR A 127 15.06 -33.79 1.34
C TYR A 127 15.17 -33.83 -0.19
N LEU A 128 16.15 -33.12 -0.76
CA LEU A 128 16.44 -33.18 -2.19
C LEU A 128 17.09 -34.50 -2.60
N ALA A 129 17.81 -35.15 -1.68
CA ALA A 129 18.20 -36.54 -1.89
C ALA A 129 16.93 -37.39 -2.09
N GLU A 130 16.98 -38.35 -3.01
CA GLU A 130 15.87 -39.18 -3.49
C GLU A 130 14.90 -38.52 -4.49
N THR A 131 15.01 -37.21 -4.75
CA THR A 131 14.22 -36.54 -5.80
C THR A 131 14.86 -36.67 -7.19
N ILE A 132 14.09 -36.43 -8.25
CA ILE A 132 14.63 -36.38 -9.62
C ILE A 132 15.55 -35.16 -9.73
N PHE A 133 16.74 -35.36 -10.31
CA PHE A 133 17.68 -34.29 -10.60
C PHE A 133 16.97 -33.19 -11.39
N SER A 134 17.02 -31.96 -10.90
CA SER A 134 16.50 -30.81 -11.63
C SER A 134 17.45 -29.65 -11.46
N LYS A 135 17.86 -29.07 -12.58
CA LYS A 135 18.69 -27.87 -12.57
C LYS A 135 18.02 -26.75 -11.77
N GLN A 136 16.72 -26.55 -11.97
CA GLN A 136 15.94 -25.55 -11.24
C GLN A 136 15.93 -25.82 -9.74
N ALA A 137 15.74 -27.08 -9.32
CA ALA A 137 15.76 -27.43 -7.90
C ALA A 137 17.13 -27.16 -7.26
N ILE A 138 18.22 -27.45 -7.97
CA ILE A 138 19.59 -27.19 -7.51
C ILE A 138 19.87 -25.69 -7.44
N GLU A 139 19.45 -24.92 -8.45
CA GLU A 139 19.56 -23.45 -8.44
C GLU A 139 18.79 -22.84 -7.27
N SER A 140 17.54 -23.27 -7.03
CA SER A 140 16.75 -22.83 -5.87
C SER A 140 17.38 -23.25 -4.53
N PHE A 141 18.00 -24.42 -4.46
CA PHE A 141 18.72 -24.85 -3.27
C PHE A 141 19.99 -24.01 -3.02
N ILE A 142 20.76 -23.71 -4.06
CA ILE A 142 21.93 -22.81 -3.98
C ILE A 142 21.48 -21.41 -3.54
N GLU A 143 20.39 -20.89 -4.11
CA GLU A 143 19.80 -19.60 -3.72
C GLU A 143 19.34 -19.61 -2.26
N LEU A 144 18.74 -20.71 -1.78
CA LEU A 144 18.36 -20.88 -0.39
C LEU A 144 19.58 -20.88 0.55
N ILE A 145 20.68 -21.55 0.18
CA ILE A 145 21.94 -21.50 0.93
C ILE A 145 22.47 -20.06 0.96
N PHE A 146 22.51 -19.39 -0.20
CA PHE A 146 23.00 -18.02 -0.32
C PHE A 146 22.20 -17.08 0.59
N ASN A 147 20.87 -17.06 0.46
CA ASN A 147 19.98 -16.21 1.26
C ASN A 147 20.13 -16.47 2.77
N LYS A 148 20.32 -17.73 3.18
CA LYS A 148 20.56 -18.07 4.60
C LYS A 148 21.90 -17.57 5.12
N LEU A 149 22.95 -17.65 4.32
CA LEU A 149 24.28 -17.14 4.69
C LEU A 149 24.28 -15.62 4.74
N ASP A 150 23.63 -15.00 3.77
CA ASP A 150 23.44 -13.57 3.65
C ASP A 150 22.71 -13.00 4.90
N ASP A 151 21.63 -13.65 5.32
CA ASP A 151 20.90 -13.32 6.55
C ASP A 151 21.67 -13.59 7.85
N LYS A 152 22.74 -14.41 7.80
CA LYS A 152 23.63 -14.68 8.94
C LYS A 152 24.84 -13.75 9.00
N GLY A 153 24.98 -12.84 8.05
CA GLY A 153 26.07 -11.87 7.99
C GLY A 153 27.20 -12.26 7.06
N PHE A 154 26.96 -13.09 6.04
CA PHE A 154 27.95 -13.41 5.01
C PHE A 154 27.50 -12.94 3.61
N PRO A 155 27.44 -11.62 3.37
CA PRO A 155 26.86 -11.05 2.14
C PRO A 155 27.65 -11.33 0.86
N PHE A 156 28.92 -11.71 0.98
CA PHE A 156 29.79 -12.00 -0.16
C PHE A 156 30.10 -13.49 -0.27
N ALA A 157 29.30 -14.34 0.37
CA ALA A 157 29.45 -15.79 0.28
C ALA A 157 29.37 -16.25 -1.19
N LYS A 158 30.23 -17.21 -1.55
CA LYS A 158 30.31 -17.79 -2.89
C LYS A 158 30.03 -19.27 -2.79
N ILE A 159 29.11 -19.75 -3.61
CA ILE A 159 28.76 -21.16 -3.72
C ILE A 159 29.20 -21.62 -5.11
N LYS A 160 29.98 -22.69 -5.19
CA LYS A 160 30.43 -23.28 -6.46
C LYS A 160 29.99 -24.73 -6.53
N ILE A 161 29.58 -25.14 -7.72
CA ILE A 161 29.42 -26.56 -8.05
C ILE A 161 30.80 -27.06 -8.45
N GLU A 162 31.43 -27.86 -7.59
CA GLU A 162 32.76 -28.41 -7.86
C GLU A 162 32.66 -29.54 -8.89
N SER A 163 31.67 -30.43 -8.73
CA SER A 163 31.39 -31.49 -9.69
C SER A 163 29.98 -32.07 -9.50
N ILE A 164 29.48 -32.69 -10.57
CA ILE A 164 28.29 -33.54 -10.54
C ILE A 164 28.72 -34.90 -11.09
N SER A 165 28.64 -35.94 -10.26
CA SER A 165 29.05 -37.29 -10.62
C SER A 165 27.82 -38.14 -10.91
N PHE A 166 27.65 -38.54 -12.16
CA PHE A 166 26.57 -39.42 -12.59
C PHE A 166 27.01 -40.88 -12.53
N PHE A 167 26.20 -41.75 -11.94
CA PHE A 167 26.46 -43.17 -11.85
C PHE A 167 25.16 -43.98 -11.97
N SER A 168 25.29 -45.25 -12.34
CA SER A 168 24.15 -46.17 -12.47
C SER A 168 24.29 -47.32 -11.49
N ASP A 169 23.21 -47.67 -10.81
CA ASP A 169 23.15 -48.92 -10.05
C ASP A 169 22.80 -50.06 -11.00
N SER A 170 23.80 -50.88 -11.32
CA SER A 170 23.66 -52.03 -12.24
C SER A 170 22.65 -53.07 -11.74
N SER A 171 22.32 -53.09 -10.45
CA SER A 171 21.36 -54.04 -9.87
C SER A 171 19.90 -53.57 -10.03
N SER A 172 19.66 -52.26 -10.01
CA SER A 172 18.31 -51.68 -10.06
C SER A 172 17.98 -50.96 -11.38
N GLN A 173 18.94 -50.85 -12.31
CA GLN A 173 18.81 -50.10 -13.57
C GLN A 173 18.41 -48.63 -13.34
N LYS A 174 18.75 -48.08 -12.17
CA LYS A 174 18.48 -46.69 -11.80
C LYS A 174 19.72 -45.83 -11.98
N TYR A 175 19.50 -44.58 -12.35
CA TYR A 175 20.54 -43.56 -12.51
C TYR A 175 20.53 -42.61 -11.32
N PHE A 176 21.72 -42.24 -10.87
CA PHE A 176 21.93 -41.40 -9.71
C PHE A 176 22.96 -40.30 -9.99
N ALA A 177 22.82 -39.19 -9.26
CA ALA A 177 23.77 -38.08 -9.27
C ALA A 177 24.23 -37.75 -7.83
N ASP A 178 25.55 -37.70 -7.64
CA ASP A 178 26.18 -37.10 -6.46
C ASP A 178 26.59 -35.66 -6.80
N ILE A 179 26.11 -34.68 -6.02
CA ILE A 179 26.37 -33.25 -6.25
C ILE A 179 27.34 -32.74 -5.20
N TYR A 180 28.45 -32.16 -5.62
CA TYR A 180 29.48 -31.61 -4.74
C TYR A 180 29.46 -30.08 -4.81
N LEU A 181 29.09 -29.44 -3.71
CA LEU A 181 29.07 -27.99 -3.57
C LEU A 181 30.16 -27.52 -2.61
N SER A 182 30.88 -26.47 -2.99
CA SER A 182 31.78 -25.75 -2.09
C SER A 182 31.20 -24.40 -1.72
N VAL A 183 31.18 -24.13 -0.43
CA VAL A 183 30.71 -22.88 0.14
C VAL A 183 31.88 -22.15 0.76
N ASN A 184 32.18 -20.98 0.20
CA ASN A 184 33.11 -20.03 0.80
C ASN A 184 32.30 -18.88 1.39
N LYS A 185 32.25 -18.80 2.73
CA LYS A 185 31.52 -17.74 3.45
C LYS A 185 32.14 -16.35 3.28
N ASP A 186 33.39 -16.27 2.82
CA ASP A 186 34.19 -15.05 2.78
C ASP A 186 34.21 -14.38 4.18
N LYS A 187 34.33 -13.06 4.25
CA LYS A 187 34.33 -12.29 5.49
C LYS A 187 32.91 -12.08 6.05
N GLU A 188 32.77 -12.21 7.37
CA GLU A 188 31.56 -11.80 8.09
C GLU A 188 31.38 -10.27 8.00
N GLY A 189 30.22 -9.84 7.49
CA GLY A 189 29.79 -8.46 7.41
C GLY A 189 29.22 -7.97 8.72
N LYS A 190 29.82 -6.91 9.27
CA LYS A 190 29.24 -6.11 10.36
C LYS A 190 29.09 -4.67 9.89
N ILE A 191 28.11 -3.98 10.44
CA ILE A 191 27.86 -2.58 10.08
C ILE A 191 28.67 -1.69 11.01
N ASP A 192 29.88 -1.37 10.55
CA ASP A 192 30.82 -0.49 11.23
C ASP A 192 30.51 0.98 10.98
N ARG A 193 29.88 1.32 9.84
CA ARG A 193 29.56 2.72 9.54
C ARG A 193 28.31 2.83 8.67
N PHE A 194 27.53 3.87 8.93
CA PHE A 194 26.45 4.31 8.06
C PHE A 194 26.91 5.51 7.24
N GLU A 195 26.70 5.47 5.94
CA GLU A 195 27.02 6.55 5.01
C GLU A 195 25.72 7.03 4.35
N ILE A 196 25.25 8.22 4.72
CA ILE A 196 23.99 8.76 4.22
C ILE A 196 24.31 9.84 3.19
N VAL A 197 23.72 9.73 2.00
CA VAL A 197 23.96 10.63 0.88
C VAL A 197 22.66 11.24 0.41
N GLY A 198 22.66 12.57 0.20
CA GLY A 198 21.56 13.31 -0.42
C GLY A 198 20.54 13.94 0.53
N ASN A 199 20.70 13.78 1.84
CA ASN A 199 19.92 14.48 2.87
C ASN A 199 20.49 15.89 3.15
N LYS A 200 19.97 16.92 2.48
CA LYS A 200 20.45 18.31 2.65
C LYS A 200 19.77 19.02 3.82
N LYS A 201 18.47 18.79 4.01
CA LYS A 201 17.66 19.41 5.06
C LYS A 201 17.51 18.47 6.26
N THR A 202 17.23 17.20 6.01
CA THR A 202 16.97 16.15 7.00
C THR A 202 18.25 15.75 7.71
N LYS A 203 18.21 15.66 9.04
CA LYS A 203 19.36 15.27 9.86
C LYS A 203 19.59 13.77 9.78
N ASP A 204 20.86 13.35 9.78
CA ASP A 204 21.28 11.95 9.70
C ASP A 204 20.57 11.06 10.73
N TYR A 205 20.45 11.53 11.98
CA TYR A 205 19.82 10.77 13.06
C TYR A 205 18.35 10.40 12.77
N VAL A 206 17.65 11.19 11.94
CA VAL A 206 16.27 10.90 11.54
C VAL A 206 16.21 9.69 10.61
N ILE A 207 17.21 9.51 9.75
CA ILE A 207 17.32 8.35 8.86
C ILE A 207 17.81 7.16 9.67
N LEU A 208 18.87 7.33 10.47
CA LEU A 208 19.50 6.26 11.25
C LEU A 208 18.52 5.53 12.17
N ARG A 209 17.68 6.26 12.91
CA ARG A 209 16.70 5.66 13.83
C ARG A 209 15.65 4.80 13.12
N GLU A 210 15.38 5.09 11.85
CA GLU A 210 14.37 4.37 11.05
C GLU A 210 14.96 3.14 10.34
N LEU A 211 16.29 2.98 10.28
CA LEU A 211 16.91 1.80 9.69
C LEU A 211 16.58 0.54 10.48
N GLY A 212 16.41 0.66 11.81
CA GLY A 212 16.27 -0.45 12.76
C GLY A 212 17.38 -1.49 12.65
N ILE A 213 18.57 -0.99 12.39
CA ILE A 213 19.85 -1.68 12.43
C ILE A 213 20.75 -0.88 13.37
N GLN A 214 21.47 -1.57 14.26
CA GLN A 214 22.38 -0.95 15.21
C GLN A 214 23.83 -0.96 14.71
N TYR A 215 24.64 -0.06 15.25
CA TYR A 215 26.10 -0.08 15.08
C TYR A 215 26.67 -1.42 15.59
N GLN A 216 27.62 -2.01 14.87
CA GLN A 216 28.22 -3.34 15.13
C GLN A 216 27.26 -4.52 15.02
N GLU A 217 26.04 -4.30 14.52
CA GLU A 217 25.13 -5.39 14.20
C GLU A 217 25.66 -6.20 13.02
N LYS A 218 25.42 -7.51 13.04
CA LYS A 218 25.71 -8.37 11.90
C LYS A 218 24.83 -7.98 10.73
N TYR A 219 25.40 -8.04 9.53
CA TYR A 219 24.67 -7.85 8.30
C TYR A 219 23.51 -8.86 8.20
N SER A 220 22.36 -8.42 7.68
CA SER A 220 21.25 -9.29 7.28
C SER A 220 20.51 -8.65 6.12
N GLN A 221 20.48 -9.36 4.98
CA GLN A 221 19.81 -8.90 3.77
C GLN A 221 18.31 -8.68 4.01
N LYS A 222 17.67 -9.55 4.81
CA LYS A 222 16.27 -9.38 5.21
C LYS A 222 16.02 -8.05 5.93
N LYS A 223 16.93 -7.58 6.80
CA LYS A 223 16.79 -6.27 7.46
C LYS A 223 17.03 -5.11 6.48
N ILE A 224 17.98 -5.26 5.57
CA ILE A 224 18.28 -4.25 4.55
C ILE A 224 17.10 -4.05 3.59
N ASN A 225 16.44 -5.14 3.20
CA ASN A 225 15.23 -5.11 2.35
C ASN A 225 14.06 -4.35 2.99
N GLU A 226 14.05 -4.19 4.32
CA GLU A 226 13.03 -3.43 5.04
C GLU A 226 13.36 -1.93 5.13
N ILE A 227 14.62 -1.51 4.93
CA ILE A 227 15.04 -0.10 5.02
C ILE A 227 14.26 0.79 4.04
N PRO A 228 14.17 0.46 2.72
CA PRO A 228 13.40 1.26 1.78
C PRO A 228 11.95 1.47 2.24
N LYS A 229 11.29 0.42 2.74
CA LYS A 229 9.91 0.50 3.23
C LYS A 229 9.81 1.48 4.40
N ARG A 230 10.72 1.41 5.38
CA ARG A 230 10.73 2.31 6.54
C ARG A 230 10.99 3.77 6.16
N LEU A 231 11.99 4.02 5.32
CA LEU A 231 12.32 5.39 4.89
C LEU A 231 11.24 5.99 3.98
N ASN A 232 10.64 5.19 3.09
CA ASN A 232 9.55 5.66 2.23
C ASN A 232 8.30 6.07 3.03
N ARG A 233 8.08 5.48 4.22
CA ARG A 233 6.96 5.85 5.11
C ARG A 233 7.13 7.23 5.75
N LEU A 234 8.36 7.72 5.91
CA LEU A 234 8.60 9.10 6.34
C LEU A 234 8.08 10.10 5.30
N ARG A 235 8.12 9.71 4.02
CA ARG A 235 7.75 10.54 2.86
C ARG A 235 8.55 11.85 2.79
N PHE A 236 9.75 11.87 3.36
CA PHE A 236 10.70 12.97 3.19
C PHE A 236 11.49 12.88 1.89
N PHE A 237 11.49 11.69 1.29
CA PHE A 237 12.31 11.34 0.14
C PHE A 237 11.42 10.87 -1.03
N GLU A 238 11.98 10.94 -2.24
CA GLU A 238 11.55 10.10 -3.36
C GLU A 238 11.76 8.60 -3.01
N PRO A 239 11.15 7.66 -3.77
CA PRO A 239 11.33 6.23 -3.50
C PRO A 239 12.79 5.84 -3.32
N VAL A 240 13.12 5.39 -2.10
CA VAL A 240 14.46 5.01 -1.70
C VAL A 240 14.79 3.63 -2.29
N ALA A 241 15.97 3.52 -2.90
CA ALA A 241 16.48 2.26 -3.43
C ALA A 241 17.04 1.38 -2.30
N GLU A 242 17.33 0.13 -2.61
CA GLU A 242 17.98 -0.76 -1.66
C GLU A 242 19.38 -0.23 -1.28
N PRO A 243 19.73 -0.15 0.02
CA PRO A 243 21.05 0.27 0.46
C PRO A 243 22.18 -0.62 -0.05
N LEU A 244 23.35 -0.03 -0.28
CA LEU A 244 24.54 -0.75 -0.71
C LEU A 244 25.42 -1.09 0.50
N PHE A 245 25.88 -2.33 0.60
CA PHE A 245 26.85 -2.76 1.60
C PHE A 245 28.18 -3.13 0.96
N TYR A 246 29.28 -2.62 1.49
CA TYR A 246 30.64 -2.92 1.00
C TYR A 246 31.69 -2.78 2.11
N PHE A 247 32.84 -3.42 1.91
CA PHE A 247 34.00 -3.23 2.78
C PHE A 247 34.87 -2.07 2.29
N SER A 248 35.27 -1.20 3.21
CA SER A 248 36.22 -0.12 2.96
C SER A 248 37.63 -0.66 2.71
N GLN A 249 38.57 0.20 2.29
CA GLN A 249 40.00 -0.16 2.20
C GLN A 249 40.60 -0.57 3.56
N LYS A 250 39.99 -0.12 4.67
CA LYS A 250 40.35 -0.52 6.04
C LYS A 250 39.55 -1.72 6.53
N GLU A 251 38.87 -2.41 5.62
CA GLU A 251 38.12 -3.63 5.92
C GLU A 251 36.91 -3.44 6.86
N GLU A 252 36.44 -2.19 7.01
CA GLU A 252 35.22 -1.81 7.75
C GLU A 252 33.98 -1.99 6.86
N GLY A 253 32.91 -2.59 7.37
CA GLY A 253 31.64 -2.74 6.66
C GLY A 253 30.83 -1.45 6.68
N ILE A 254 30.64 -0.85 5.50
CA ILE A 254 29.89 0.39 5.31
C ILE A 254 28.52 0.05 4.70
N LEU A 255 27.46 0.54 5.34
CA LEU A 255 26.12 0.56 4.77
C LEU A 255 25.84 1.96 4.22
N GLN A 256 25.78 2.08 2.90
CA GLN A 256 25.47 3.32 2.19
C GLN A 256 23.98 3.42 1.88
N ILE A 257 23.38 4.54 2.28
CA ILE A 257 21.97 4.85 2.07
C ILE A 257 21.89 6.13 1.23
N ASP A 258 21.48 5.97 -0.03
CA ASP A 258 21.24 7.08 -0.94
C ASP A 258 19.77 7.51 -0.86
N VAL A 259 19.54 8.77 -0.49
CA VAL A 259 18.21 9.37 -0.43
C VAL A 259 18.12 10.61 -1.30
N LYS A 260 16.94 10.91 -1.82
CA LYS A 260 16.67 12.15 -2.55
C LYS A 260 15.49 12.87 -1.91
N GLU A 261 15.76 13.99 -1.25
CA GLU A 261 14.73 14.78 -0.58
C GLU A 261 13.71 15.38 -1.55
N LYS A 262 12.45 15.39 -1.13
CA LYS A 262 11.37 16.12 -1.80
C LYS A 262 10.83 17.24 -0.90
N GLU A 263 10.11 18.20 -1.47
CA GLU A 263 9.43 19.22 -0.68
C GLU A 263 8.24 18.59 0.06
N THR A 264 8.20 18.79 1.38
CA THR A 264 7.20 18.17 2.28
C THR A 264 6.34 19.20 3.00
N ASN A 265 6.63 20.48 2.81
CA ASN A 265 5.88 21.58 3.42
C ASN A 265 4.82 22.05 2.42
N ASN A 266 3.60 22.27 2.92
CA ASN A 266 2.49 22.76 2.11
C ASN A 266 1.83 23.99 2.74
N PHE A 267 1.39 24.90 1.89
CA PHE A 267 0.65 26.11 2.24
C PHE A 267 -0.42 26.37 1.17
N ASP A 268 -1.68 26.40 1.58
CA ASP A 268 -2.81 26.76 0.72
C ASP A 268 -3.86 27.56 1.50
N GLY A 269 -4.61 28.39 0.79
CA GLY A 269 -5.68 29.15 1.42
C GLY A 269 -6.38 30.09 0.47
N ILE A 270 -7.61 30.42 0.84
CA ILE A 270 -8.46 31.40 0.16
C ILE A 270 -9.06 32.29 1.25
N ILE A 271 -8.91 33.60 1.11
CA ILE A 271 -9.50 34.58 2.04
C ILE A 271 -10.37 35.54 1.22
N GLY A 272 -11.62 35.68 1.64
CA GLY A 272 -12.58 36.64 1.11
C GLY A 272 -13.01 37.64 2.18
N TYR A 273 -13.25 38.88 1.77
CA TYR A 273 -13.89 39.87 2.62
C TYR A 273 -15.34 40.03 2.21
N LEU A 274 -16.26 39.86 3.15
CA LEU A 274 -17.68 40.12 2.95
C LEU A 274 -18.02 41.47 3.60
N PRO A 275 -18.31 42.51 2.79
CA PRO A 275 -18.71 43.81 3.31
C PRO A 275 -19.96 43.70 4.18
N GLY A 276 -20.05 44.60 5.16
CA GLY A 276 -21.23 44.74 5.98
C GLY A 276 -22.39 45.36 5.21
N ASP A 277 -23.62 45.00 5.57
CA ASP A 277 -24.83 45.72 5.16
C ASP A 277 -25.54 46.28 6.41
N THR A 278 -26.40 47.27 6.22
CA THR A 278 -27.29 47.92 7.19
C THR A 278 -28.02 46.95 8.13
N LYS A 279 -28.28 45.70 7.70
CA LYS A 279 -28.90 44.64 8.52
C LYS A 279 -27.91 43.73 9.26
N THR A 280 -26.68 43.58 8.79
CA THR A 280 -25.72 42.58 9.28
C THR A 280 -24.58 43.17 10.10
N GLY A 281 -24.34 44.49 10.10
CA GLY A 281 -23.27 45.14 10.88
C GLY A 281 -21.94 45.23 10.13
N SER A 282 -20.80 45.38 10.84
CA SER A 282 -19.47 45.52 10.21
C SER A 282 -19.07 44.32 9.34
N GLY A 283 -18.34 44.54 8.24
CA GLY A 283 -17.90 43.44 7.36
C GLY A 283 -16.97 42.43 8.07
N TYR A 284 -16.82 41.24 7.51
CA TYR A 284 -16.01 40.18 8.09
C TYR A 284 -15.22 39.41 7.04
N PHE A 285 -14.09 38.83 7.46
CA PHE A 285 -13.32 37.90 6.65
C PHE A 285 -13.89 36.49 6.75
N SER A 286 -13.99 35.82 5.62
CA SER A 286 -14.30 34.40 5.44
C SER A 286 -13.15 33.76 4.68
N GLY A 287 -12.97 32.45 4.81
CA GLY A 287 -11.91 31.76 4.10
C GLY A 287 -11.46 30.48 4.77
N LEU A 288 -10.41 29.92 4.20
CA LEU A 288 -9.66 28.79 4.73
C LEU A 288 -8.17 29.04 4.55
N VAL A 289 -7.37 28.65 5.53
CA VAL A 289 -5.92 28.67 5.48
C VAL A 289 -5.41 27.37 6.08
N ASN A 290 -4.60 26.65 5.31
CA ASN A 290 -3.96 25.40 5.70
C ASN A 290 -2.45 25.55 5.56
N VAL A 291 -1.73 25.24 6.63
CA VAL A 291 -0.27 25.17 6.65
C VAL A 291 0.13 23.85 7.25
N SER A 292 1.04 23.13 6.61
CA SER A 292 1.59 21.89 7.15
C SER A 292 3.07 21.80 6.88
N LEU A 293 3.80 21.50 7.93
CA LEU A 293 5.25 21.39 7.95
C LEU A 293 5.58 20.01 8.48
N ARG A 294 6.15 19.10 7.67
CA ARG A 294 6.31 17.69 8.05
C ARG A 294 7.69 17.30 8.55
N ASN A 295 8.69 18.13 8.28
CA ASN A 295 10.07 17.89 8.67
C ASN A 295 10.71 19.20 9.16
N LEU A 296 10.12 19.77 10.22
CA LEU A 296 10.57 21.02 10.82
C LEU A 296 12.06 20.95 11.15
N PHE A 297 12.82 21.85 10.54
CA PHE A 297 14.28 21.95 10.70
C PHE A 297 15.05 20.64 10.44
N GLY A 298 14.46 19.72 9.66
CA GLY A 298 15.09 18.44 9.34
C GLY A 298 15.04 17.38 10.45
N THR A 299 14.22 17.59 11.50
CA THR A 299 14.19 16.75 12.71
C THR A 299 13.14 15.63 12.70
N GLY A 300 12.33 15.57 11.64
CA GLY A 300 11.13 14.73 11.54
C GLY A 300 9.92 15.25 12.32
N ARG A 301 10.07 16.34 13.09
CA ARG A 301 8.95 17.01 13.76
C ARG A 301 7.98 17.58 12.74
N ALA A 302 6.69 17.51 13.05
CA ALA A 302 5.67 18.10 12.20
C ALA A 302 4.80 19.09 12.97
N ALA A 303 4.33 20.13 12.28
CA ALA A 303 3.31 21.03 12.77
C ALA A 303 2.29 21.31 11.67
N ALA A 304 1.03 21.44 12.05
CA ALA A 304 -0.03 21.86 11.14
C ALA A 304 -0.90 22.94 11.78
N PHE A 305 -1.36 23.86 10.94
CA PHE A 305 -2.31 24.92 11.25
C PHE A 305 -3.43 24.84 10.22
N ARG A 306 -4.67 24.74 10.67
CA ARG A 306 -5.85 24.95 9.84
C ARG A 306 -6.74 25.99 10.48
N TRP A 307 -7.14 26.99 9.70
CA TRP A 307 -8.18 27.94 10.08
C TRP A 307 -9.23 27.95 8.99
N GLN A 308 -10.49 27.93 9.38
CA GLN A 308 -11.61 28.02 8.45
C GLN A 308 -12.72 28.87 9.05
N LYS A 309 -13.34 29.70 8.20
CA LYS A 309 -14.48 30.54 8.55
C LYS A 309 -15.41 30.65 7.36
N ILE A 310 -16.44 29.81 7.32
CA ILE A 310 -17.39 29.73 6.21
C ILE A 310 -18.37 30.90 6.22
N ASP A 311 -18.85 31.29 7.41
CA ASP A 311 -19.75 32.42 7.60
C ASP A 311 -19.31 33.29 8.80
N ARG A 312 -20.14 34.27 9.16
CA ARG A 312 -19.81 35.21 10.23
C ARG A 312 -19.71 34.54 11.61
N LEU A 313 -20.55 33.55 11.85
CA LEU A 313 -20.79 32.97 13.16
C LEU A 313 -20.07 31.64 13.34
N SER A 314 -19.72 30.95 12.26
CA SER A 314 -18.99 29.68 12.28
C SER A 314 -17.49 29.84 12.03
N GLN A 315 -16.67 29.20 12.86
CA GLN A 315 -15.21 29.22 12.75
C GLN A 315 -14.60 27.93 13.28
N GLU A 316 -13.62 27.38 12.57
CA GLU A 316 -12.77 26.30 13.04
C GLU A 316 -11.30 26.73 13.07
N LEU A 317 -10.59 26.31 14.11
CA LEU A 317 -9.16 26.46 14.27
C LEU A 317 -8.59 25.12 14.75
N GLU A 318 -7.56 24.64 14.08
CA GLU A 318 -6.84 23.43 14.44
C GLU A 318 -5.34 23.69 14.43
N LEU A 319 -4.67 23.38 15.54
CA LEU A 319 -3.22 23.32 15.65
C LEU A 319 -2.83 21.89 15.97
N LYS A 320 -1.83 21.36 15.28
CA LYS A 320 -1.24 20.05 15.57
C LYS A 320 0.26 20.16 15.66
N TYR A 321 0.84 19.42 16.58
CA TYR A 321 2.28 19.25 16.71
C TYR A 321 2.61 17.77 16.93
N PHE A 322 3.63 17.28 16.25
CA PHE A 322 4.09 15.91 16.30
C PHE A 322 5.57 15.88 16.68
N GLU A 323 5.87 15.22 17.80
CA GLU A 323 7.22 14.93 18.26
C GLU A 323 7.53 13.44 18.02
N PRO A 324 8.40 13.11 17.06
CA PRO A 324 8.80 11.73 16.83
C PRO A 324 9.95 11.33 17.76
N TRP A 325 9.90 10.09 18.26
CA TRP A 325 10.96 9.47 19.07
C TRP A 325 11.29 10.24 20.35
N ILE A 326 10.30 10.36 21.24
CA ILE A 326 10.52 11.04 22.52
C ILE A 326 11.56 10.29 23.36
N PHE A 327 12.54 11.05 23.87
CA PHE A 327 13.69 10.53 24.63
C PHE A 327 14.43 9.38 23.92
N GLU A 328 14.52 9.42 22.59
CA GLU A 328 15.18 8.40 21.75
C GLU A 328 14.50 7.02 21.75
N PHE A 329 13.34 6.88 22.40
CA PHE A 329 12.52 5.67 22.32
C PHE A 329 11.55 5.75 21.13
N PRO A 330 11.10 4.61 20.56
CA PRO A 330 10.17 4.56 19.42
C PRO A 330 8.72 4.89 19.82
N PHE A 331 8.55 5.93 20.64
CA PHE A 331 7.29 6.53 20.99
C PHE A 331 7.17 7.90 20.33
N HIS A 332 5.98 8.23 19.84
CA HIS A 332 5.70 9.52 19.24
C HIS A 332 4.62 10.25 20.04
N LEU A 333 4.77 11.56 20.21
CA LEU A 333 3.75 12.40 20.83
C LEU A 333 3.01 13.22 19.79
N ASN A 334 1.70 13.26 19.93
CA ASN A 334 0.84 14.17 19.19
C ASN A 334 0.18 15.13 20.18
N PHE A 335 0.26 16.41 19.87
CA PHE A 335 -0.46 17.47 20.57
C PHE A 335 -1.43 18.12 19.59
N GLY A 336 -2.65 18.34 20.04
CA GLY A 336 -3.71 18.97 19.25
C GLY A 336 -4.40 20.07 20.04
N LEU A 337 -4.74 21.16 19.38
CA LEU A 337 -5.74 22.13 19.82
C LEU A 337 -6.78 22.23 18.71
N PHE A 338 -8.03 21.90 19.02
CA PHE A 338 -9.15 22.13 18.14
C PHE A 338 -10.11 23.12 18.80
N GLN A 339 -10.55 24.12 18.05
CA GLN A 339 -11.62 25.03 18.47
C GLN A 339 -12.64 25.14 17.35
N LYS A 340 -13.90 24.90 17.71
CA LYS A 340 -15.05 25.06 16.83
C LYS A 340 -16.04 26.02 17.45
N LYS A 341 -16.40 27.06 16.70
CA LYS A 341 -17.56 27.89 16.95
C LYS A 341 -18.62 27.50 15.93
N GLN A 342 -19.75 27.00 16.41
CA GLN A 342 -20.88 26.59 15.58
C GLN A 342 -21.96 27.66 15.66
N ASP A 343 -22.00 28.53 14.66
CA ASP A 343 -22.98 29.61 14.52
C ASP A 343 -23.19 30.39 15.83
N SER A 344 -24.45 30.51 16.26
CA SER A 344 -24.88 31.05 17.56
C SER A 344 -25.17 29.96 18.59
N SER A 345 -24.77 28.71 18.33
CA SER A 345 -25.13 27.56 19.17
C SER A 345 -24.13 27.35 20.30
N PHE A 346 -22.85 27.15 19.98
CA PHE A 346 -21.82 26.88 20.98
C PHE A 346 -20.39 27.13 20.50
N VAL A 347 -19.48 27.20 21.47
CA VAL A 347 -18.03 27.14 21.27
C VAL A 347 -17.51 25.88 21.97
N GLN A 348 -16.83 25.03 21.21
CA GLN A 348 -16.14 23.84 21.69
C GLN A 348 -14.64 24.04 21.55
N ARG A 349 -13.89 23.66 22.57
CA ARG A 349 -12.42 23.66 22.55
C ARG A 349 -11.90 22.35 23.13
N THR A 350 -11.05 21.68 22.37
CA THR A 350 -10.48 20.38 22.71
C THR A 350 -8.96 20.48 22.67
N TYR A 351 -8.32 20.08 23.75
CA TYR A 351 -6.87 19.89 23.84
C TYR A 351 -6.61 18.38 23.83
N SER A 352 -5.91 17.92 22.81
CA SER A 352 -5.64 16.50 22.57
C SER A 352 -4.19 16.17 22.81
N PHE A 353 -3.95 15.06 23.48
CA PHE A 353 -2.65 14.44 23.66
C PHE A 353 -2.74 12.98 23.25
N ALA A 354 -1.81 12.52 22.42
CA ALA A 354 -1.69 11.09 22.10
C ALA A 354 -0.25 10.63 22.17
N LEU A 355 -0.06 9.43 22.73
CA LEU A 355 1.19 8.71 22.73
C LEU A 355 1.06 7.50 21.80
N ASP A 356 1.80 7.51 20.70
CA ASP A 356 1.80 6.46 19.69
C ASP A 356 3.03 5.57 19.88
N TYR A 357 2.81 4.26 19.86
CA TYR A 357 3.85 3.24 19.80
C TYR A 357 3.72 2.44 18.51
N THR A 358 4.76 2.47 17.68
CA THR A 358 4.82 1.76 16.41
C THR A 358 5.47 0.39 16.64
N ALA A 359 4.66 -0.63 16.89
CA ALA A 359 5.12 -1.97 17.28
C ALA A 359 5.78 -2.74 16.12
N SER A 360 5.36 -2.47 14.89
CA SER A 360 5.96 -2.99 13.65
C SER A 360 5.82 -1.92 12.56
N SER A 361 6.22 -2.21 11.31
CA SER A 361 5.88 -1.33 10.20
C SER A 361 4.38 -1.05 10.22
N ASP A 362 3.52 -2.05 10.23
CA ASP A 362 2.12 -1.81 9.87
C ASP A 362 1.22 -1.57 11.09
N ILE A 363 1.70 -1.86 12.31
CA ILE A 363 0.90 -1.79 13.55
C ILE A 363 1.31 -0.59 14.41
N THR A 364 0.32 0.25 14.75
CA THR A 364 0.45 1.31 15.76
C THR A 364 -0.58 1.12 16.88
N VAL A 365 -0.14 1.31 18.11
CA VAL A 365 -1.01 1.41 19.30
C VAL A 365 -0.92 2.82 19.84
N SER A 366 -2.06 3.48 20.06
CA SER A 366 -2.11 4.86 20.53
C SER A 366 -2.92 4.97 21.81
N GLY A 367 -2.33 5.56 22.86
CA GLY A 367 -3.05 6.04 24.03
C GLY A 367 -3.42 7.51 23.85
N THR A 368 -4.67 7.87 24.09
CA THR A 368 -5.20 9.23 23.89
C THR A 368 -5.76 9.80 25.18
N PHE A 369 -5.54 11.11 25.38
CA PHE A 369 -6.09 11.91 26.46
C PHE A 369 -6.58 13.23 25.89
N ASP A 370 -7.86 13.54 26.08
CA ASP A 370 -8.45 14.80 25.62
C ASP A 370 -9.07 15.55 26.80
N TYR A 371 -8.84 16.86 26.85
CA TYR A 371 -9.61 17.78 27.67
C TYR A 371 -10.47 18.67 26.78
N GLU A 372 -11.77 18.67 27.01
CA GLU A 372 -12.73 19.43 26.23
C GLU A 372 -13.55 20.37 27.11
N LYS A 373 -13.82 21.57 26.58
CA LYS A 373 -14.79 22.50 27.13
C LYS A 373 -15.80 22.91 26.06
N VAL A 374 -17.08 22.80 26.39
CA VAL A 374 -18.21 23.27 25.58
C VAL A 374 -18.87 24.43 26.31
N ILE A 375 -19.08 25.54 25.61
CA ILE A 375 -19.71 26.75 26.14
C ILE A 375 -20.92 27.07 25.24
N PRO A 376 -22.16 27.05 25.76
CA PRO A 376 -23.32 27.43 25.00
C PRO A 376 -23.30 28.91 24.68
N SER A 377 -23.76 29.25 23.48
CA SER A 377 -24.06 30.62 23.08
C SER A 377 -25.57 30.84 23.16
N LEU A 378 -25.99 32.06 23.53
CA LEU A 378 -27.40 32.44 23.51
C LEU A 378 -27.84 32.53 22.04
N ASN A 379 -28.76 31.67 21.61
CA ASN A 379 -29.40 31.82 20.31
C ASN A 379 -30.56 32.83 20.40
N ASP A 380 -30.93 33.41 19.26
CA ASP A 380 -31.98 34.43 19.16
C ASP A 380 -33.37 33.92 19.55
N TYR A 381 -33.56 32.59 19.62
CA TYR A 381 -34.82 31.93 19.97
C TYR A 381 -34.91 31.48 21.44
N GLY A 382 -33.87 31.70 22.25
CA GLY A 382 -33.85 31.34 23.67
C GLY A 382 -33.68 29.85 24.00
N PHE A 383 -33.51 28.98 23.00
CA PHE A 383 -33.31 27.54 23.18
C PHE A 383 -31.82 27.19 23.22
N ILE A 384 -31.34 26.64 24.33
CA ILE A 384 -29.96 26.14 24.40
C ILE A 384 -29.93 24.70 23.87
N SER A 385 -28.98 24.41 22.98
CA SER A 385 -28.81 23.08 22.37
C SER A 385 -27.72 22.22 23.02
N VAL A 386 -26.91 22.79 23.92
CA VAL A 386 -25.80 22.14 24.62
C VAL A 386 -25.62 22.71 26.03
N PHE A 387 -25.11 21.93 26.98
CA PHE A 387 -24.77 22.42 28.31
C PHE A 387 -23.40 23.14 28.32
N ASP A 388 -23.16 24.00 29.31
CA ASP A 388 -21.78 24.37 29.69
C ASP A 388 -21.17 23.14 30.35
N ALA A 389 -20.18 22.54 29.70
CA ALA A 389 -19.64 21.27 30.14
C ALA A 389 -18.12 21.20 29.97
N THR A 390 -17.49 20.42 30.85
CA THR A 390 -16.10 20.01 30.73
C THR A 390 -16.02 18.51 30.67
N SER A 391 -15.20 18.00 29.75
CA SER A 391 -15.04 16.57 29.53
C SER A 391 -13.57 16.19 29.58
N ILE A 392 -13.27 15.06 30.19
CA ILE A 392 -11.97 14.40 30.08
C ILE A 392 -12.21 13.06 29.40
N SER A 393 -11.54 12.84 28.28
CA SER A 393 -11.61 11.59 27.54
C SER A 393 -10.28 10.87 27.59
N THR A 394 -10.33 9.55 27.76
CA THR A 394 -9.18 8.66 27.64
C THR A 394 -9.53 7.55 26.67
N GLY A 395 -8.66 7.28 25.71
CA GLY A 395 -8.94 6.27 24.71
C GLY A 395 -7.73 5.45 24.31
N LEU A 396 -8.01 4.27 23.77
CA LEU A 396 -7.02 3.38 23.19
C LEU A 396 -7.39 3.16 21.72
N THR A 397 -6.41 3.31 20.83
CA THR A 397 -6.58 3.03 19.40
C THR A 397 -5.58 1.97 18.95
N LEU A 398 -6.06 0.95 18.25
CA LEU A 398 -5.24 0.01 17.51
C LEU A 398 -5.38 0.31 16.02
N ARG A 399 -4.25 0.47 15.33
CA ARG A 399 -4.21 0.74 13.89
C ARG A 399 -3.31 -0.29 13.21
N TYR A 400 -3.80 -0.84 12.10
CA TYR A 400 -3.06 -1.65 11.15
C TYR A 400 -3.16 -0.99 9.77
N ASP A 401 -2.04 -0.64 9.15
CA ASP A 401 -1.99 0.01 7.84
C ASP A 401 -0.91 -0.61 6.96
N SER A 402 -1.32 -1.43 6.00
CA SER A 402 -0.47 -2.10 5.02
C SER A 402 -0.67 -1.56 3.60
N ARG A 403 -1.32 -0.41 3.45
CA ARG A 403 -1.56 0.21 2.15
C ARG A 403 -0.25 0.62 1.48
N ASP A 404 -0.17 0.39 0.17
CA ASP A 404 1.00 0.75 -0.64
C ASP A 404 1.18 2.28 -0.75
N ASP A 405 0.07 3.01 -0.85
CA ASP A 405 -0.02 4.45 -0.78
C ASP A 405 -1.20 4.86 0.14
N PRO A 406 -0.99 5.70 1.15
CA PRO A 406 -2.03 6.18 2.08
C PRO A 406 -3.15 7.04 1.44
N TYR A 407 -2.88 7.71 0.33
CA TYR A 407 -3.75 8.72 -0.29
C TYR A 407 -4.34 8.23 -1.61
N SER A 408 -3.60 7.39 -2.34
CA SER A 408 -4.07 6.71 -3.54
C SER A 408 -3.76 5.22 -3.52
N PRO A 409 -4.33 4.45 -2.57
CA PRO A 409 -4.00 3.04 -2.43
C PRO A 409 -4.50 2.25 -3.64
N THR A 410 -3.65 1.36 -4.16
CA THR A 410 -4.05 0.34 -5.15
C THR A 410 -4.21 -1.02 -4.49
N GLU A 411 -3.46 -1.29 -3.43
CA GLU A 411 -3.47 -2.55 -2.70
C GLU A 411 -3.32 -2.33 -1.18
N GLY A 412 -3.67 -3.35 -0.41
CA GLY A 412 -3.47 -3.40 1.04
C GLY A 412 -4.70 -3.05 1.86
N ILE A 413 -4.51 -3.01 3.18
CA ILE A 413 -5.59 -2.89 4.16
C ILE A 413 -5.29 -1.75 5.12
N TYR A 414 -6.33 -0.99 5.47
CA TYR A 414 -6.33 -0.10 6.61
C TYR A 414 -7.39 -0.55 7.60
N PHE A 415 -7.00 -0.77 8.84
CA PHE A 415 -7.91 -1.04 9.93
C PHE A 415 -7.56 -0.12 11.10
N ALA A 416 -8.55 0.54 11.66
CA ALA A 416 -8.40 1.29 12.90
C ALA A 416 -9.61 1.05 13.80
N ASN A 417 -9.36 0.75 15.07
CA ASN A 417 -10.38 0.64 16.08
C ASN A 417 -10.00 1.48 17.29
N ALA A 418 -10.94 2.29 17.77
CA ALA A 418 -10.75 3.12 18.95
C ALA A 418 -11.89 2.91 19.95
N TYR A 419 -11.52 2.75 21.22
CA TYR A 419 -12.44 2.85 22.34
C TYR A 419 -12.07 4.07 23.18
N VAL A 420 -13.03 4.93 23.45
CA VAL A 420 -12.86 6.16 24.21
C VAL A 420 -13.86 6.20 25.36
N TYR A 421 -13.35 6.41 26.56
CA TYR A 421 -14.11 6.63 27.77
C TYR A 421 -14.06 8.11 28.13
N THR A 422 -15.22 8.74 28.31
CA THR A 422 -15.33 10.17 28.58
C THR A 422 -16.10 10.40 29.87
N ARG A 423 -15.51 11.17 30.77
CA ARG A 423 -16.19 11.72 31.94
C ARG A 423 -16.54 13.17 31.65
N LYS A 424 -17.83 13.48 31.62
CA LYS A 424 -18.36 14.82 31.32
C LYS A 424 -19.06 15.40 32.55
N ASN A 425 -18.67 16.61 32.92
CA ASN A 425 -19.27 17.38 34.00
C ASN A 425 -20.03 18.57 33.40
N ILE A 426 -21.34 18.57 33.57
CA ILE A 426 -22.24 19.67 33.23
C ILE A 426 -22.17 20.70 34.35
N ASN A 427 -21.72 21.90 34.02
CA ASN A 427 -21.49 23.01 34.94
C ASN A 427 -22.60 24.07 34.86
N GLY A 428 -23.51 23.95 33.90
CA GLY A 428 -24.59 24.90 33.70
C GLY A 428 -25.18 24.84 32.29
N PRO A 429 -25.93 25.86 31.87
CA PRO A 429 -26.32 27.03 32.66
C PRO A 429 -27.37 26.68 33.72
N VAL A 430 -27.34 27.38 34.87
CA VAL A 430 -28.19 27.10 36.05
C VAL A 430 -29.68 26.94 35.72
N ARG A 431 -30.18 27.66 34.71
CA ARG A 431 -31.58 27.59 34.27
C ARG A 431 -32.01 26.25 33.65
N LEU A 432 -31.05 25.45 33.17
CA LEU A 432 -31.30 24.12 32.61
C LEU A 432 -30.94 22.99 33.57
N VAL A 433 -30.05 23.27 34.54
CA VAL A 433 -29.63 22.27 35.51
C VAL A 433 -30.65 22.25 36.64
N THR A 434 -31.56 21.28 36.59
CA THR A 434 -32.55 21.03 37.64
C THR A 434 -31.99 20.07 38.69
N SER A 435 -32.67 19.93 39.84
CA SER A 435 -32.27 18.96 40.87
C SER A 435 -32.27 17.50 40.38
N SER A 436 -32.98 17.20 39.30
CA SER A 436 -33.02 15.88 38.65
C SER A 436 -32.01 15.71 37.51
N THR A 437 -31.36 16.79 37.05
CA THR A 437 -30.39 16.72 35.95
C THR A 437 -29.12 16.04 36.44
N GLU A 438 -28.74 14.94 35.80
CA GLU A 438 -27.48 14.24 36.07
C GLU A 438 -26.31 15.08 35.54
N THR A 439 -25.56 15.73 36.45
CA THR A 439 -24.49 16.66 36.08
C THR A 439 -23.14 15.99 35.85
N LYS A 440 -22.98 14.72 36.23
CA LYS A 440 -21.75 13.95 36.02
C LYS A 440 -22.10 12.73 35.20
N VAL A 441 -21.89 12.82 33.90
CA VAL A 441 -22.24 11.77 32.96
C VAL A 441 -21.00 11.07 32.43
N ILE A 442 -21.19 9.81 32.06
CA ILE A 442 -20.15 8.99 31.44
C ILE A 442 -20.61 8.67 30.03
N HIS A 443 -19.75 8.98 29.07
CA HIS A 443 -19.93 8.57 27.68
C HIS A 443 -18.89 7.52 27.30
N GLN A 444 -19.30 6.56 26.48
CA GLN A 444 -18.42 5.58 25.86
C GLN A 444 -18.56 5.70 24.35
N LYS A 445 -17.44 5.73 23.66
CA LYS A 445 -17.36 5.91 22.21
C LYS A 445 -16.55 4.78 21.60
N ILE A 446 -17.10 4.15 20.57
CA ILE A 446 -16.44 3.15 19.75
C ILE A 446 -16.38 3.67 18.32
N VAL A 447 -15.20 3.59 17.71
CA VAL A 447 -14.96 3.93 16.30
C VAL A 447 -14.28 2.73 15.65
N ALA A 448 -14.77 2.32 14.49
CA ALA A 448 -14.18 1.26 13.68
C ALA A 448 -14.14 1.73 12.22
N ASP A 449 -12.95 1.65 11.63
CA ASP A 449 -12.68 1.96 10.23
C ASP A 449 -11.95 0.77 9.61
N PHE A 450 -12.44 0.28 8.48
CA PHE A 450 -11.82 -0.80 7.72
C PHE A 450 -11.86 -0.45 6.24
N ASN A 451 -10.72 -0.42 5.57
CA ASN A 451 -10.62 -0.22 4.13
C ASN A 451 -9.75 -1.31 3.52
N ILE A 452 -10.18 -1.84 2.38
CA ILE A 452 -9.41 -2.81 1.60
C ILE A 452 -9.36 -2.39 0.15
N TYR A 453 -8.18 -2.55 -0.44
CA TYR A 453 -7.88 -2.21 -1.82
C TYR A 453 -7.29 -3.43 -2.51
N TYR A 454 -7.77 -3.70 -3.71
CA TYR A 454 -7.33 -4.84 -4.50
C TYR A 454 -7.29 -4.48 -5.98
N GLU A 455 -6.18 -4.76 -6.65
CA GLU A 455 -5.99 -4.55 -8.09
C GLU A 455 -6.15 -5.88 -8.85
N PRO A 456 -7.38 -6.35 -9.17
CA PRO A 456 -7.58 -7.62 -9.86
C PRO A 456 -6.97 -7.65 -11.27
N PHE A 457 -6.93 -6.50 -11.94
CA PHE A 457 -6.36 -6.32 -13.27
C PHE A 457 -5.54 -5.05 -13.29
N LYS A 458 -4.52 -5.00 -14.15
CA LYS A 458 -3.67 -3.83 -14.31
C LYS A 458 -4.51 -2.56 -14.50
N ARG A 459 -4.26 -1.56 -13.65
CA ARG A 459 -4.92 -0.25 -13.59
C ARG A 459 -6.40 -0.28 -13.19
N GLN A 460 -6.91 -1.38 -12.65
CA GLN A 460 -8.30 -1.49 -12.18
C GLN A 460 -8.29 -1.86 -10.70
N VAL A 461 -8.78 -0.97 -9.85
CA VAL A 461 -8.77 -1.16 -8.40
C VAL A 461 -10.20 -1.24 -7.87
N LEU A 462 -10.47 -2.25 -7.05
CA LEU A 462 -11.65 -2.34 -6.21
C LEU A 462 -11.30 -1.79 -4.83
N ALA A 463 -12.05 -0.80 -4.38
CA ALA A 463 -11.90 -0.22 -3.04
C ALA A 463 -13.20 -0.40 -2.25
N LEU A 464 -13.08 -0.94 -1.04
CA LEU A 464 -14.19 -1.09 -0.10
C LEU A 464 -13.80 -0.45 1.23
N GLY A 465 -14.55 0.56 1.65
CA GLY A 465 -14.48 1.18 2.98
C GLY A 465 -15.71 0.83 3.81
N MET A 466 -15.51 0.50 5.07
CA MET A 466 -16.55 0.20 6.06
C MET A 466 -16.25 0.97 7.33
N HIS A 467 -17.22 1.72 7.81
CA HIS A 467 -17.03 2.66 8.91
C HIS A 467 -18.21 2.57 9.88
N ALA A 468 -17.93 2.60 11.18
CA ALA A 468 -18.93 2.61 12.22
C ALA A 468 -18.48 3.48 13.40
N LYS A 469 -19.39 4.29 13.91
CA LYS A 469 -19.18 5.11 15.10
C LYS A 469 -20.40 5.01 16.00
N GLU A 470 -20.16 4.78 17.28
CA GLU A 470 -21.21 4.70 18.27
C GLU A 470 -20.81 5.46 19.53
N LEU A 471 -21.74 6.29 20.01
CA LEU A 471 -21.67 7.02 21.26
C LEU A 471 -22.81 6.54 22.16
N GLN A 472 -22.45 6.06 23.34
CA GLN A 472 -23.38 5.62 24.38
C GLN A 472 -23.18 6.44 25.64
N GLY A 473 -24.28 6.69 26.35
CA GLY A 473 -24.29 7.41 27.61
C GLY A 473 -25.58 8.21 27.78
N PRO A 474 -25.86 8.72 28.98
CA PRO A 474 -26.97 9.64 29.22
C PRO A 474 -26.63 11.04 28.69
N GLN A 475 -27.65 11.88 28.51
CA GLN A 475 -27.50 13.29 28.15
C GLN A 475 -26.57 13.53 26.94
N ILE A 476 -26.76 12.78 25.86
CA ILE A 476 -26.03 13.02 24.61
C ILE A 476 -26.56 14.32 23.99
N GLU A 477 -25.64 15.22 23.65
CA GLU A 477 -25.93 16.54 23.10
C GLU A 477 -25.47 16.66 21.64
N ILE A 478 -25.89 17.72 20.96
CA ILE A 478 -25.51 18.00 19.57
C ILE A 478 -23.99 18.12 19.40
N SER A 479 -23.27 18.64 20.41
CA SER A 479 -21.80 18.72 20.41
C SER A 479 -21.11 17.36 20.47
N ASP A 480 -21.78 16.34 21.01
CA ASP A 480 -21.20 15.02 21.22
C ASP A 480 -21.42 14.09 20.00
N MET A 481 -22.48 14.36 19.21
CA MET A 481 -22.93 13.53 18.10
C MET A 481 -21.99 13.56 16.89
N PHE A 482 -22.04 12.50 16.08
CA PHE A 482 -21.29 12.39 14.84
C PHE A 482 -22.06 13.00 13.65
N LEU A 483 -21.32 13.46 12.66
CA LEU A 483 -21.83 13.97 11.39
C LEU A 483 -21.64 12.91 10.29
N LEU A 484 -22.64 12.78 9.41
CA LEU A 484 -22.66 11.90 8.25
C LEU A 484 -23.22 12.66 7.03
N GLY A 485 -22.64 12.42 5.86
CA GLY A 485 -23.03 13.05 4.59
C GLY A 485 -21.89 13.87 4.00
N GLY A 486 -21.76 13.85 2.67
CA GLY A 486 -20.78 14.62 1.92
C GLY A 486 -19.65 13.79 1.31
N THR A 487 -18.60 14.48 0.89
CA THR A 487 -17.50 14.00 0.04
C THR A 487 -16.76 12.81 0.65
N ASN A 488 -16.51 12.86 1.97
CA ASN A 488 -15.65 11.91 2.69
C ASN A 488 -16.43 10.83 3.45
N SER A 489 -17.76 10.78 3.31
CA SER A 489 -18.58 9.77 3.99
C SER A 489 -19.66 9.22 3.06
N LEU A 490 -20.84 9.85 3.02
CA LEU A 490 -21.97 9.41 2.23
C LEU A 490 -22.25 10.44 1.12
N ARG A 491 -21.73 10.18 -0.08
CA ARG A 491 -21.87 11.07 -1.23
C ARG A 491 -23.30 11.06 -1.75
N GLY A 492 -23.68 12.13 -2.47
CA GLY A 492 -25.06 12.36 -2.95
C GLY A 492 -25.95 13.10 -1.93
N TYR A 493 -25.46 13.32 -0.71
CA TYR A 493 -26.09 14.13 0.33
C TYR A 493 -25.24 15.36 0.65
N ARG A 494 -25.82 16.39 1.28
CA ARG A 494 -25.06 17.60 1.65
C ARG A 494 -24.02 17.26 2.73
N GLU A 495 -22.96 18.07 2.79
CA GLU A 495 -21.95 17.94 3.85
C GLU A 495 -22.60 18.00 5.23
N ASN A 496 -22.23 17.06 6.10
CA ASN A 496 -22.68 17.01 7.49
C ASN A 496 -24.21 17.02 7.67
N GLN A 497 -24.97 16.52 6.68
CA GLN A 497 -26.43 16.60 6.67
C GLN A 497 -27.13 15.83 7.80
N PHE A 498 -26.54 14.72 8.26
CA PHE A 498 -27.13 13.87 9.28
C PHE A 498 -26.29 13.90 10.56
N LEU A 499 -26.92 14.31 11.66
CA LEU A 499 -26.33 14.31 13.00
C LEU A 499 -26.87 13.10 13.77
N ALA A 500 -26.00 12.32 14.40
CA ALA A 500 -26.43 11.10 15.10
C ALA A 500 -25.43 10.59 16.15
N SER A 501 -25.95 9.92 17.18
CA SER A 501 -25.13 9.24 18.19
C SER A 501 -24.58 7.90 17.68
N ARG A 502 -25.20 7.30 16.66
CA ARG A 502 -24.69 6.11 15.98
C ARG A 502 -24.76 6.32 14.48
N ILE A 503 -23.64 6.13 13.81
CA ILE A 503 -23.55 6.14 12.35
C ILE A 503 -22.77 4.92 11.87
N ALA A 504 -23.14 4.41 10.70
CA ALA A 504 -22.35 3.41 10.00
C ALA A 504 -22.50 3.64 8.51
N TRP A 505 -21.44 3.50 7.73
CA TRP A 505 -21.53 3.60 6.28
C TRP A 505 -20.50 2.71 5.58
N VAL A 506 -20.78 2.40 4.33
CA VAL A 506 -19.95 1.61 3.44
C VAL A 506 -19.74 2.41 2.16
N ASN A 507 -18.50 2.43 1.68
CA ASN A 507 -18.08 3.03 0.42
C ASN A 507 -17.54 1.94 -0.48
N PHE A 508 -18.13 1.76 -1.65
CA PHE A 508 -17.60 0.87 -2.69
C PHE A 508 -17.20 1.69 -3.90
N GLU A 509 -15.96 1.54 -4.36
CA GLU A 509 -15.47 2.21 -5.57
C GLU A 509 -14.82 1.22 -6.52
N TYR A 510 -15.12 1.41 -7.80
CA TYR A 510 -14.37 0.81 -8.90
C TYR A 510 -13.56 1.91 -9.58
N ARG A 511 -12.24 1.80 -9.53
CA ARG A 511 -11.29 2.82 -9.97
C ARG A 511 -10.53 2.35 -11.22
N PHE A 512 -10.38 3.25 -12.18
CA PHE A 512 -9.60 3.06 -13.39
C PHE A 512 -8.42 4.04 -13.42
N LEU A 513 -7.21 3.52 -13.21
CA LEU A 513 -5.98 4.29 -13.07
C LEU A 513 -5.48 4.80 -14.42
N LEU A 514 -5.35 6.12 -14.54
CA LEU A 514 -4.67 6.79 -15.66
C LEU A 514 -3.17 6.89 -15.37
N THR A 515 -2.83 7.25 -14.13
CA THR A 515 -1.49 7.18 -13.54
C THR A 515 -1.59 6.54 -12.15
N ARG A 516 -0.48 6.41 -11.41
CA ARG A 516 -0.50 5.82 -10.06
C ARG A 516 -1.45 6.55 -9.09
N ARG A 517 -1.59 7.88 -9.21
CA ARG A 517 -2.40 8.72 -8.30
C ARG A 517 -3.49 9.51 -9.01
N THR A 518 -3.68 9.30 -10.31
CA THR A 518 -4.77 9.91 -11.10
C THR A 518 -5.67 8.82 -11.66
N PHE A 519 -6.96 8.85 -11.33
CA PHE A 519 -7.92 7.84 -11.75
C PHE A 519 -9.34 8.37 -11.90
N ALA A 520 -10.11 7.74 -12.78
CA ALA A 520 -11.56 7.89 -12.82
C ALA A 520 -12.20 6.78 -11.99
N PHE A 521 -13.34 7.03 -11.37
CA PHE A 521 -14.02 6.01 -10.59
C PHE A 521 -15.54 6.13 -10.65
N SER A 522 -16.21 5.00 -10.44
CA SER A 522 -17.64 4.94 -10.10
C SER A 522 -17.77 4.45 -8.67
N PHE A 523 -18.76 4.96 -7.94
CA PHE A 523 -18.96 4.60 -6.55
C PHE A 523 -20.41 4.31 -6.19
N PHE A 524 -20.56 3.55 -5.11
CA PHE A 524 -21.81 3.29 -4.42
C PHE A 524 -21.57 3.40 -2.90
N ASP A 525 -22.37 4.22 -2.24
CA ASP A 525 -22.31 4.44 -0.81
C ASP A 525 -23.63 4.08 -0.15
N ALA A 526 -23.57 3.43 1.01
CA ALA A 526 -24.74 3.15 1.84
C ALA A 526 -24.45 3.54 3.29
N GLY A 527 -25.33 4.33 3.89
CA GLY A 527 -25.17 4.86 5.25
C GLY A 527 -26.40 4.67 6.11
N TYR A 528 -26.20 4.52 7.41
CA TYR A 528 -27.21 4.47 8.45
C TYR A 528 -26.87 5.50 9.53
N PHE A 529 -27.89 6.17 10.05
CA PHE A 529 -27.76 7.06 11.18
C PHE A 529 -28.89 6.83 12.19
N LEU A 530 -28.58 7.05 13.47
CA LEU A 530 -29.53 7.04 14.59
C LEU A 530 -29.20 8.18 15.55
N GLN A 531 -30.08 9.18 15.57
CA GLN A 531 -30.17 10.21 16.58
C GLN A 531 -31.11 9.73 17.69
N ARG A 532 -30.58 9.63 18.91
CA ARG A 532 -31.38 9.34 20.11
C ARG A 532 -32.13 10.59 20.55
N GLU A 533 -33.29 10.39 21.16
CA GLU A 533 -34.03 11.48 21.78
C GLU A 533 -33.34 11.98 23.05
N ASN A 534 -33.48 13.28 23.33
CA ASN A 534 -33.13 13.91 24.60
C ASN A 534 -34.22 14.94 24.94
N HIS A 535 -35.08 14.60 25.89
CA HIS A 535 -36.23 15.41 26.28
C HIS A 535 -35.83 16.73 26.98
N GLU A 536 -34.68 16.76 27.68
CA GLU A 536 -34.20 17.97 28.36
C GLU A 536 -33.77 19.07 27.38
N LEU A 537 -33.32 18.66 26.19
CA LEU A 537 -32.83 19.56 25.13
C LEU A 537 -33.75 19.60 23.90
N ASN A 538 -34.98 19.05 24.01
CA ASN A 538 -35.95 18.96 22.90
C ASN A 538 -35.39 18.30 21.62
N ILE A 539 -34.52 17.30 21.78
CA ILE A 539 -33.97 16.54 20.67
C ILE A 539 -34.89 15.35 20.40
N LEU A 540 -35.47 15.30 19.19
CA LEU A 540 -36.33 14.20 18.75
C LEU A 540 -35.52 13.01 18.24
N LYS A 541 -36.06 11.79 18.40
CA LYS A 541 -35.48 10.59 17.80
C LYS A 541 -35.61 10.64 16.27
N SER A 542 -34.53 10.30 15.58
CA SER A 542 -34.52 10.21 14.11
C SER A 542 -33.56 9.11 13.66
N SER A 543 -33.94 8.32 12.66
CA SER A 543 -33.05 7.32 12.07
C SER A 543 -33.40 7.05 10.63
N GLY A 544 -32.43 6.57 9.86
CA GLY A 544 -32.70 6.15 8.49
C GLY A 544 -31.50 5.55 7.80
N THR A 545 -31.79 4.80 6.74
CA THR A 545 -30.80 4.32 5.78
C THR A 545 -30.83 5.21 4.55
N LYS A 546 -29.65 5.53 4.04
CA LYS A 546 -29.43 6.43 2.92
C LYS A 546 -28.47 5.77 1.93
N ILE A 547 -28.72 5.99 0.65
CA ILE A 547 -27.91 5.43 -0.43
C ILE A 547 -27.50 6.58 -1.35
N GLY A 548 -26.24 6.56 -1.76
CA GLY A 548 -25.67 7.48 -2.74
C GLY A 548 -24.87 6.73 -3.80
N TYR A 549 -24.78 7.26 -5.00
CA TYR A 549 -23.99 6.65 -6.08
C TYR A 549 -23.60 7.70 -7.11
N GLY A 550 -22.57 7.42 -7.90
CA GLY A 550 -22.12 8.37 -8.90
C GLY A 550 -20.77 8.02 -9.51
N ILE A 551 -20.16 9.05 -10.09
CA ILE A 551 -18.84 8.96 -10.74
C ILE A 551 -17.95 10.12 -10.28
N GLY A 552 -16.65 9.94 -10.39
CA GLY A 552 -15.69 10.99 -10.03
C GLY A 552 -14.33 10.84 -10.69
N LEU A 553 -13.52 11.86 -10.49
CA LEU A 553 -12.13 11.96 -10.89
C LEU A 553 -11.30 12.30 -9.67
N HIS A 554 -10.20 11.56 -9.52
CA HIS A 554 -9.16 11.77 -8.55
C HIS A 554 -7.91 12.18 -9.32
N ILE A 555 -7.40 13.39 -9.10
CA ILE A 555 -6.37 14.01 -9.96
C ILE A 555 -5.22 14.48 -9.08
N GLU A 556 -4.02 13.99 -9.37
CA GLU A 556 -2.79 14.52 -8.76
C GLU A 556 -2.44 15.87 -9.41
N THR A 557 -2.27 16.90 -8.58
CA THR A 557 -1.92 18.26 -9.00
C THR A 557 -0.69 18.73 -8.22
N GLY A 558 -0.04 19.82 -8.67
CA GLY A 558 1.08 20.40 -7.93
C GLY A 558 0.74 20.92 -6.53
N LEU A 559 -0.55 21.09 -6.20
CA LEU A 559 -1.03 21.53 -4.89
C LEU A 559 -1.49 20.37 -3.99
N GLY A 560 -1.49 19.13 -4.50
CA GLY A 560 -2.07 17.97 -3.84
C GLY A 560 -3.06 17.23 -4.73
N ILE A 561 -3.88 16.39 -4.13
CA ILE A 561 -4.88 15.57 -4.82
C ILE A 561 -6.22 16.30 -4.85
N LEU A 562 -6.76 16.51 -6.04
CA LEU A 562 -8.11 17.03 -6.25
C LEU A 562 -9.08 15.86 -6.51
N ASN A 563 -10.12 15.78 -5.69
CA ASN A 563 -11.25 14.88 -5.86
C ASN A 563 -12.48 15.68 -6.31
N VAL A 564 -13.03 15.31 -7.46
CA VAL A 564 -14.29 15.85 -7.98
C VAL A 564 -15.23 14.69 -8.21
N ASN A 565 -16.42 14.72 -7.62
CA ASN A 565 -17.42 13.69 -7.87
C ASN A 565 -18.80 14.29 -8.13
N PHE A 566 -19.54 13.64 -9.02
CA PHE A 566 -20.92 13.94 -9.33
C PHE A 566 -21.78 12.80 -8.79
N ALA A 567 -22.64 13.13 -7.84
CA ALA A 567 -23.26 12.17 -6.94
C ALA A 567 -24.78 12.37 -6.83
N PHE A 568 -25.50 11.26 -6.78
CA PHE A 568 -26.95 11.20 -6.63
C PHE A 568 -27.32 10.54 -5.31
N ALA A 569 -28.30 11.09 -4.60
CA ALA A 569 -29.02 10.35 -3.58
C ALA A 569 -30.09 9.46 -4.22
N LYS A 570 -30.54 8.44 -3.47
CA LYS A 570 -31.66 7.60 -3.90
C LYS A 570 -32.90 8.45 -4.19
N GLY A 571 -33.36 8.42 -5.44
CA GLY A 571 -34.54 9.14 -5.92
C GLY A 571 -34.25 10.49 -6.58
N ASP A 572 -32.99 10.95 -6.58
CA ASP A 572 -32.61 12.17 -7.27
C ASP A 572 -32.76 12.02 -8.80
N SER A 573 -33.30 13.07 -9.43
CA SER A 573 -33.22 13.30 -10.87
C SER A 573 -31.83 13.82 -11.28
N PHE A 574 -31.54 13.85 -12.58
CA PHE A 574 -30.24 14.33 -13.08
C PHE A 574 -29.91 15.77 -12.63
N SER A 575 -30.91 16.65 -12.60
CA SER A 575 -30.76 18.05 -12.15
C SER A 575 -30.54 18.21 -10.65
N GLU A 576 -30.84 17.19 -9.86
CA GLU A 576 -30.65 17.18 -8.40
C GLU A 576 -29.30 16.55 -7.98
N GLY A 577 -28.53 16.09 -8.97
CA GLY A 577 -27.17 15.63 -8.79
C GLY A 577 -26.30 16.70 -8.14
N LYS A 578 -25.47 16.29 -7.19
CA LYS A 578 -24.61 17.16 -6.40
C LYS A 578 -23.17 16.99 -6.85
N ILE A 579 -22.47 18.10 -7.00
CA ILE A 579 -21.03 18.08 -7.25
C ILE A 579 -20.34 18.30 -5.92
N HIS A 580 -19.47 17.38 -5.55
CA HIS A 580 -18.61 17.49 -4.38
C HIS A 580 -17.18 17.73 -4.83
N PHE A 581 -16.51 18.62 -4.12
CA PHE A 581 -15.10 18.93 -4.32
C PHE A 581 -14.35 18.65 -3.01
N GLY A 582 -13.27 17.88 -3.11
CA GLY A 582 -12.35 17.64 -1.99
C GLY A 582 -10.92 17.89 -2.45
N ILE A 583 -10.12 18.54 -1.63
CA ILE A 583 -8.68 18.64 -1.83
C ILE A 583 -8.03 17.85 -0.70
N ILE A 584 -7.33 16.78 -1.07
CA ILE A 584 -6.48 16.03 -0.17
C ILE A 584 -5.07 16.56 -0.40
N ASN A 585 -4.60 17.37 0.54
CA ASN A 585 -3.20 17.69 0.56
C ASN A 585 -2.45 16.47 1.09
N GLU A 586 -1.46 16.02 0.32
CA GLU A 586 -0.52 15.01 0.80
C GLU A 586 0.29 15.64 1.93
N PHE A 587 -0.19 15.44 3.15
CA PHE A 587 0.60 15.63 4.35
C PHE A 587 1.39 14.35 4.56
#